data_AF-A0A843U2E2-F1
#
_entry.id   AF-A0A843U2E2-F1
#
_cell.length_a   1.000
_cell.length_b   1.000
_cell.length_c   1.000
_cell.angle_alpha   90.00
_cell.angle_beta   90.00
_cell.angle_gamma   90.00
#
_symmetry.space_group_name_H-M   'P 1'
#
loop_
_entity.id
_entity.type
_entity.pdbx_description
1 polymer ?
#
loop_
_entity_poly.entity_id
_entity_poly.type
_entity_poly.pdbx_seq_one_letter_code
_entity_poly.pdbx_strand_id
1 'polypeptide(L)'
;MADTKAAVTIRTRKFMTNRLLSRKQFVIDVLHPGRANVSKAELKEKLARMYEVKDPNAIFVFKFRTHFGGGKSTGFGLIYDSVEHAKKYEPKYRLIRWKNRFTLNSENPQHPGSNLGGAQLKATGCNTLAINPIL
;
A
#
# COMPACT_ATOMS: atom_id res chain seq x y z
N MET A 1 -6.87 24.57 -31.99
CA MET A 1 -6.39 23.17 -32.07
C MET A 1 -6.98 22.43 -30.89
N ALA A 2 -8.01 21.62 -31.11
CA ALA A 2 -8.84 21.08 -30.05
C ALA A 2 -8.12 19.95 -29.29
N ASP A 3 -7.91 20.16 -27.99
CA ASP A 3 -7.59 19.13 -26.99
C ASP A 3 -8.76 18.14 -26.86
N THR A 4 -8.94 17.33 -27.90
CA THR A 4 -9.80 16.16 -27.84
C THR A 4 -9.04 15.17 -26.98
N LYS A 5 -9.22 15.20 -25.65
CA LYS A 5 -8.67 14.19 -24.73
C LYS A 5 -9.07 12.82 -25.28
N ALA A 6 -8.14 12.15 -25.94
CA ALA A 6 -8.40 10.88 -26.61
C ALA A 6 -9.09 9.92 -25.62
N ALA A 7 -10.14 9.26 -26.08
CA ALA A 7 -11.00 8.45 -25.25
C ALA A 7 -10.19 7.34 -24.56
N VAL A 8 -10.12 7.39 -23.23
CA VAL A 8 -9.46 6.36 -22.42
C VAL A 8 -10.45 5.25 -22.15
N THR A 9 -10.19 4.08 -22.71
CA THR A 9 -11.00 2.87 -22.55
C THR A 9 -10.33 1.93 -21.55
N ILE A 10 -11.11 1.44 -20.59
CA ILE A 10 -10.64 0.46 -19.60
C ILE A 10 -11.21 -0.91 -19.96
N ARG A 11 -10.35 -1.92 -20.02
CA ARG A 11 -10.75 -3.32 -20.18
C ARG A 11 -10.25 -4.11 -18.98
N THR A 12 -11.12 -4.95 -18.42
CA THR A 12 -10.77 -5.84 -17.31
C THR A 12 -10.67 -7.27 -17.80
N ARG A 13 -9.62 -7.98 -17.38
CA ARG A 13 -9.39 -9.39 -17.70
C ARG A 13 -9.18 -10.20 -16.42
N LYS A 14 -9.40 -11.51 -16.50
CA LYS A 14 -9.20 -12.45 -15.37
C LYS A 14 -9.88 -11.97 -14.09
N PHE A 15 -11.14 -11.56 -14.22
CA PHE A 15 -11.92 -11.07 -13.09
C PHE A 15 -12.29 -12.24 -12.19
N MET A 16 -11.94 -12.13 -10.91
CA MET A 16 -12.20 -13.15 -9.91
C MET A 16 -12.70 -12.49 -8.63
N THR A 17 -13.76 -13.06 -8.06
CA THR A 17 -14.27 -12.66 -6.75
C THR A 17 -13.64 -13.55 -5.69
N ASN A 18 -12.80 -12.97 -4.83
CA ASN A 18 -12.17 -13.69 -3.72
C ASN A 18 -12.91 -13.38 -2.41
N ARG A 19 -13.75 -14.33 -1.98
CA ARG A 19 -14.57 -14.19 -0.77
C ARG A 19 -13.79 -14.30 0.54
N LEU A 20 -12.64 -14.98 0.55
CA LEU A 20 -11.78 -15.09 1.74
C LEU A 20 -11.20 -13.73 2.17
N LEU A 21 -11.05 -12.82 1.21
CA LEU A 21 -10.47 -11.49 1.39
C LEU A 21 -11.50 -10.36 1.14
N SER A 22 -12.77 -10.70 0.96
CA SER A 22 -13.87 -9.77 0.65
C SER A 22 -13.52 -8.76 -0.44
N ARG A 23 -12.96 -9.25 -1.56
CA ARG A 23 -12.55 -8.39 -2.67
C ARG A 23 -12.73 -9.03 -4.04
N LYS A 24 -12.95 -8.18 -5.03
CA LYS A 24 -12.84 -8.51 -6.45
C LYS A 24 -11.43 -8.16 -6.92
N GLN A 25 -10.80 -9.07 -7.66
CA GLN A 25 -9.46 -8.87 -8.21
C GLN A 25 -9.43 -9.14 -9.71
N PHE A 26 -8.70 -8.31 -10.45
CA PHE A 26 -8.66 -8.38 -11.90
C PHE A 26 -7.41 -7.69 -12.46
N VAL A 27 -7.07 -8.04 -13.69
CA VAL A 27 -6.05 -7.35 -14.49
C VAL A 27 -6.74 -6.22 -15.26
N ILE A 28 -6.11 -5.05 -15.28
CA ILE A 28 -6.61 -3.87 -15.99
C ILE A 28 -5.73 -3.60 -17.20
N ASP A 29 -6.34 -3.52 -18.36
CA ASP A 29 -5.74 -2.97 -19.57
C ASP A 29 -6.35 -1.59 -19.83
N VAL A 30 -5.50 -0.56 -19.83
CA VAL A 30 -5.88 0.83 -20.11
C VAL A 30 -5.42 1.17 -21.51
N LEU A 31 -6.38 1.48 -22.38
CA LEU A 31 -6.15 1.95 -23.75
C LEU A 31 -6.27 3.47 -23.75
N HIS A 32 -5.21 4.16 -24.17
CA HIS A 32 -5.10 5.62 -24.17
C HIS A 32 -4.33 6.09 -25.43
N PRO A 33 -4.90 5.88 -26.63
CA PRO A 33 -4.22 6.22 -27.89
C PRO A 33 -3.93 7.72 -27.96
N GLY A 34 -2.73 8.12 -28.37
CA GLY A 34 -2.36 9.53 -28.52
C GLY A 34 -2.34 10.36 -27.23
N ARG A 35 -2.57 9.75 -26.06
CA ARG A 35 -2.53 10.40 -24.74
C ARG A 35 -1.41 9.81 -23.89
N ALA A 36 -0.81 10.66 -23.07
CA ALA A 36 0.10 10.24 -22.01
C ALA A 36 -0.58 9.27 -21.02
N ASN A 37 0.20 8.76 -20.06
CA ASN A 37 -0.30 7.79 -19.09
C ASN A 37 -1.45 8.36 -18.26
N VAL A 38 -2.46 7.53 -18.00
CA VAL A 38 -3.68 7.90 -17.28
C VAL A 38 -3.39 7.94 -15.79
N SER A 39 -3.86 8.99 -15.12
CA SER A 39 -3.68 9.11 -13.67
C SER A 39 -4.46 8.03 -12.91
N LYS A 40 -3.92 7.58 -11.78
CA LYS A 40 -4.62 6.59 -10.93
C LYS A 40 -5.94 7.13 -10.37
N ALA A 41 -6.10 8.45 -10.24
CA ALA A 41 -7.36 9.05 -9.77
C ALA A 41 -8.47 8.86 -10.81
N GLU A 42 -8.19 9.20 -12.07
CA GLU A 42 -9.14 9.02 -13.18
C GLU A 42 -9.53 7.54 -13.37
N LEU A 43 -8.58 6.61 -13.20
CA LEU A 43 -8.87 5.17 -13.27
C LEU A 43 -9.79 4.72 -12.12
N LYS A 44 -9.60 5.21 -10.90
CA LYS A 44 -10.48 4.88 -9.77
C LYS A 44 -11.90 5.36 -10.02
N GLU A 45 -12.07 6.60 -10.48
CA GLU A 45 -13.39 7.16 -10.77
C GLU A 45 -14.13 6.36 -11.84
N LYS A 46 -13.42 5.98 -12.91
CA LYS A 46 -14.00 5.14 -13.96
C LYS A 46 -14.36 3.75 -13.46
N LEU A 47 -13.52 3.13 -12.64
CA LEU A 47 -13.81 1.83 -12.04
C LEU A 47 -14.96 1.89 -11.04
N ALA A 48 -15.06 2.97 -10.25
CA ALA A 48 -16.15 3.19 -9.31
C ALA A 48 -17.49 3.27 -10.04
N ARG A 49 -17.53 4.00 -11.16
CA ARG A 49 -18.73 4.08 -12.02
C ARG A 49 -19.04 2.77 -12.72
N MET A 50 -18.03 2.09 -13.26
CA MET A 50 -18.20 0.84 -14.03
C MET A 50 -18.71 -0.33 -13.17
N TYR A 51 -18.31 -0.39 -11.89
CA TYR A 51 -18.68 -1.47 -10.98
C TYR A 51 -19.57 -1.05 -9.81
N GLU A 52 -20.13 0.17 -9.89
CA GLU A 52 -21.07 0.72 -8.89
C GLU A 52 -20.55 0.60 -7.45
N VAL A 53 -19.30 0.99 -7.26
CA VAL A 53 -18.66 0.92 -5.94
C VAL A 53 -19.08 2.14 -5.12
N LYS A 54 -19.65 1.89 -3.92
CA LYS A 54 -20.10 2.95 -2.99
C LYS A 54 -18.95 3.90 -2.62
N ASP A 55 -17.82 3.32 -2.23
CA ASP A 55 -16.64 4.08 -1.78
C ASP A 55 -15.49 3.94 -2.78
N PRO A 56 -15.06 5.02 -3.47
CA PRO A 56 -13.89 4.97 -4.36
C PRO A 56 -12.59 4.70 -3.57
N ASN A 57 -12.62 4.86 -2.25
CA ASN A 57 -11.53 4.54 -1.34
C ASN A 57 -11.29 3.04 -1.14
N ALA A 58 -12.25 2.19 -1.50
CA ALA A 58 -12.11 0.74 -1.48
C ALA A 58 -11.43 0.17 -2.75
N ILE A 59 -11.12 1.02 -3.74
CA ILE A 59 -10.56 0.62 -5.04
C ILE A 59 -9.06 0.84 -5.06
N PHE A 60 -8.25 -0.20 -5.18
CA PHE A 60 -6.79 -0.11 -5.27
C PHE A 60 -6.30 -0.47 -6.66
N VAL A 61 -5.42 0.37 -7.21
CA VAL A 61 -4.85 0.13 -8.54
C VAL A 61 -3.34 0.30 -8.51
N PHE A 62 -2.61 -0.74 -8.92
CA PHE A 62 -1.16 -0.82 -8.78
C PHE A 62 -0.49 -1.64 -9.89
N LYS A 63 0.85 -1.67 -9.86
CA LYS A 63 1.71 -2.41 -10.83
C LYS A 63 1.45 -2.05 -12.29
N PHE A 64 1.20 -0.77 -12.57
CA PHE A 64 1.05 -0.30 -13.95
C PHE A 64 2.39 -0.37 -14.70
N ARG A 65 2.36 -0.99 -15.89
CA ARG A 65 3.45 -1.03 -16.86
C ARG A 65 2.91 -0.62 -18.23
N THR A 66 3.51 0.39 -18.82
CA THR A 66 3.21 0.83 -20.18
C THR A 66 3.88 -0.13 -21.16
N HIS A 67 3.16 -0.53 -22.21
CA HIS A 67 3.76 -1.30 -23.30
C HIS A 67 4.75 -0.46 -24.12
N PHE A 68 5.73 -1.12 -24.72
CA PHE A 68 6.60 -0.48 -25.69
C PHE A 68 5.76 0.06 -26.86
N GLY A 69 6.09 1.27 -27.32
CA GLY A 69 5.28 2.01 -28.31
C GLY A 69 4.11 2.82 -27.71
N GLY A 70 3.85 2.72 -26.41
CA GLY A 70 2.82 3.54 -25.74
C GLY A 70 1.38 3.15 -26.07
N GLY A 71 0.42 4.02 -25.77
CA GLY A 71 -1.01 3.84 -26.08
C GLY A 71 -1.75 2.75 -25.30
N LYS A 72 -1.03 1.83 -24.64
CA LYS A 72 -1.59 0.79 -23.79
C LYS A 72 -0.76 0.61 -22.51
N SER A 73 -1.44 0.51 -21.38
CA SER A 73 -0.84 0.20 -20.08
C SER A 73 -1.57 -0.96 -19.43
N THR A 74 -0.83 -1.86 -18.76
CA THR A 74 -1.38 -3.00 -18.03
C THR A 74 -1.12 -2.85 -16.54
N GLY A 75 -2.07 -3.22 -15.69
CA GLY A 75 -1.98 -3.09 -14.25
C GLY A 75 -2.88 -4.09 -13.53
N PHE A 76 -2.93 -3.96 -12.21
CA PHE A 76 -3.76 -4.80 -11.36
C PHE A 76 -4.74 -3.95 -10.56
N GLY A 77 -5.98 -4.41 -10.48
CA GLY A 77 -7.09 -3.77 -9.78
C GLY A 77 -7.63 -4.65 -8.68
N LEU A 78 -7.93 -4.04 -7.54
CA LEU A 78 -8.63 -4.64 -6.41
C LEU A 78 -9.80 -3.73 -6.03
N ILE A 79 -10.97 -4.32 -5.82
CA ILE A 79 -12.14 -3.63 -5.28
C ILE A 79 -12.56 -4.40 -4.03
N TYR A 80 -12.40 -3.78 -2.86
CA TYR A 80 -12.90 -4.34 -1.60
C TYR A 80 -14.37 -4.00 -1.40
N ASP A 81 -15.08 -4.83 -0.65
CA ASP A 81 -16.47 -4.55 -0.27
C ASP A 81 -16.57 -3.40 0.75
N SER A 82 -15.55 -3.25 1.61
CA SER A 82 -15.42 -2.18 2.62
C SER A 82 -13.96 -1.71 2.78
N VAL A 83 -13.78 -0.47 3.21
CA VAL A 83 -12.47 0.13 3.54
C VAL A 83 -11.80 -0.57 4.72
N GLU A 84 -12.57 -1.18 5.61
CA GLU A 84 -12.05 -1.93 6.77
C GLU A 84 -11.29 -3.19 6.32
N HIS A 85 -11.87 -3.94 5.37
CA HIS A 85 -11.21 -5.09 4.75
C HIS A 85 -9.96 -4.66 3.99
N ALA A 86 -10.01 -3.52 3.30
CA ALA A 86 -8.83 -2.98 2.64
C ALA A 86 -7.70 -2.73 3.64
N LYS A 87 -7.96 -2.10 4.80
CA LYS A 87 -6.94 -1.86 5.83
C LYS A 87 -6.35 -3.14 6.42
N LYS A 88 -7.16 -4.20 6.54
CA LYS A 88 -6.73 -5.50 7.10
C LYS A 88 -5.85 -6.30 6.15
N TYR A 89 -6.19 -6.34 4.86
CA TYR A 89 -5.54 -7.23 3.88
C TYR A 89 -4.50 -6.54 2.99
N GLU A 90 -4.52 -5.20 2.90
CA GLU A 90 -3.51 -4.48 2.14
C GLU A 90 -2.18 -4.36 2.90
N PRO A 91 -1.04 -4.59 2.24
CA PRO A 91 0.25 -4.26 2.82
C PRO A 91 0.35 -2.78 3.19
N LYS A 92 0.92 -2.48 4.37
CA LYS A 92 1.06 -1.11 4.91
C LYS A 92 1.63 -0.10 3.90
N TYR A 93 2.64 -0.49 3.11
CA TYR A 93 3.24 0.40 2.10
C TYR A 93 2.24 0.87 1.02
N ARG A 94 1.24 0.04 0.68
CA ARG A 94 0.23 0.38 -0.32
C ARG A 94 -0.80 1.33 0.28
N LEU A 95 -1.16 1.14 1.54
CA LEU A 95 -2.01 2.05 2.30
C LEU A 95 -1.36 3.43 2.44
N ILE A 96 -0.06 3.52 2.69
CA ILE A 96 0.66 4.81 2.77
C ILE A 96 0.62 5.52 1.41
N ARG A 97 0.94 4.82 0.32
CA ARG A 97 0.87 5.38 -1.06
C ARG A 97 -0.55 5.75 -1.49
N TRP A 98 -1.55 5.13 -0.86
CA TRP A 98 -2.96 5.45 -1.05
C TRP A 98 -3.37 6.70 -0.27
N LYS A 99 -3.04 6.72 1.02
CA LYS A 99 -3.47 7.71 2.03
C LYS A 99 -2.72 9.04 1.91
N ASN A 100 -1.47 9.01 1.45
CA ASN A 100 -0.72 10.25 1.24
C ASN A 100 -1.02 10.87 -0.11
N ARG A 101 -2.03 11.74 -0.10
CA ARG A 101 -1.92 12.99 -0.85
C ARG A 101 -1.96 14.26 0.00
N PHE A 102 -2.52 14.25 1.22
CA PHE A 102 -2.27 15.27 2.27
C PHE A 102 -2.82 14.75 3.62
N THR A 103 -1.92 14.39 4.55
CA THR A 103 -2.04 14.56 6.01
C THR A 103 -0.72 14.07 6.63
N LEU A 104 0.21 14.99 6.90
CA LEU A 104 1.03 14.84 8.09
C LEU A 104 0.08 14.93 9.29
N ASN A 105 0.34 14.12 10.31
CA ASN A 105 -0.27 14.06 11.66
C ASN A 105 -0.91 12.70 11.97
N SER A 106 -0.11 11.82 12.58
CA SER A 106 -0.23 11.46 14.00
C SER A 106 0.44 10.09 14.23
N GLU A 107 1.50 10.11 15.03
CA GLU A 107 2.05 8.99 15.81
C GLU A 107 2.50 7.75 15.03
N ASN A 108 3.79 7.72 14.73
CA ASN A 108 4.50 6.49 14.40
C ASN A 108 4.92 5.83 15.72
N PRO A 109 4.37 4.67 16.12
CA PRO A 109 4.93 3.94 17.26
C PRO A 109 6.34 3.51 16.88
N GLN A 110 7.34 3.98 17.63
CA GLN A 110 8.71 3.50 17.49
C GLN A 110 8.70 1.97 17.62
N HIS A 111 9.27 1.27 16.64
CA HIS A 111 9.59 -0.14 16.79
C HIS A 111 10.55 -0.28 17.99
N PRO A 112 10.24 -1.08 19.03
CA PRO A 112 11.25 -1.42 20.00
C PRO A 112 12.34 -2.18 19.25
N GLY A 113 13.56 -1.61 19.29
CA GLY A 113 14.75 -2.31 18.85
C GLY A 113 14.80 -3.69 19.51
N SER A 114 15.33 -4.66 18.78
CA SER A 114 15.68 -5.97 19.31
C SER A 114 16.52 -5.79 20.58
N ASN A 115 15.91 -5.97 21.75
CA ASN A 115 16.63 -6.22 22.99
C ASN A 115 17.30 -7.59 22.82
N LEU A 116 18.52 -7.58 22.27
CA LEU A 116 19.45 -8.67 22.45
C LEU A 116 19.64 -8.80 23.96
N GLY A 117 19.21 -9.96 24.47
CA GLY A 117 19.12 -10.24 25.89
C GLY A 117 20.41 -9.86 26.61
N GLY A 118 20.24 -9.16 27.72
CA GLY A 118 21.31 -9.02 28.71
C GLY A 118 21.83 -10.41 29.06
N ALA A 119 23.05 -10.70 28.62
CA ALA A 119 23.84 -11.74 29.24
C ALA A 119 24.12 -11.25 30.66
N GLN A 120 23.43 -11.86 31.61
CA GLN A 120 23.55 -11.62 33.03
C GLN A 120 24.96 -12.03 33.47
N LEU A 121 25.86 -11.05 33.66
CA LEU A 121 27.12 -11.25 34.36
C LEU A 121 26.77 -11.62 35.81
N LYS A 122 26.78 -12.92 36.11
CA LYS A 122 26.64 -13.44 37.47
C LYS A 122 27.86 -12.98 38.28
N ALA A 123 27.61 -12.16 39.29
CA ALA A 123 28.59 -11.83 40.31
C ALA A 123 29.03 -13.11 41.04
N THR A 124 30.31 -13.47 40.92
CA THR A 124 30.97 -14.37 41.87
C THR A 124 31.69 -13.50 42.89
N GLY A 125 31.13 -13.42 44.09
CA GLY A 125 31.80 -12.80 45.24
C GLY A 125 33.01 -13.61 45.68
N CYS A 126 34.07 -12.92 46.08
CA CYS A 126 35.04 -13.44 47.04
C CYS A 126 35.49 -12.29 47.93
N ASN A 127 35.21 -12.45 49.23
CA ASN A 127 35.65 -11.61 50.33
C ASN A 127 37.17 -11.64 50.47
N THR A 128 37.80 -10.47 50.57
CA THR A 128 39.10 -10.28 51.25
C THR A 128 39.03 -8.93 51.97
N LEU A 129 38.72 -8.95 53.27
CA LEU A 129 39.67 -8.84 54.38
C LEU A 129 40.32 -7.45 54.51
N ALA A 130 39.78 -6.69 55.46
CA ALA A 130 40.48 -6.00 56.55
C ALA A 130 41.67 -5.07 56.25
N ILE A 131 41.56 -3.82 56.74
CA ILE A 131 42.43 -3.15 57.74
C ILE A 131 42.41 -1.62 57.48
N ASN A 132 41.87 -0.86 58.44
CA ASN A 132 42.12 0.57 58.60
C ASN A 132 43.52 0.79 59.22
N PRO A 133 44.21 1.89 58.90
CA PRO A 133 44.72 2.79 59.95
C PRO A 133 44.49 4.27 59.56
N ILE A 134 43.98 5.15 60.44
CA ILE A 134 44.70 5.91 61.48
C ILE A 134 45.98 6.56 60.96
N LEU A 135 45.87 7.77 60.38
CA LEU A 135 46.39 9.06 60.88
C LEU A 135 46.10 10.17 59.87
#